data_AF-A0A1W1EAE6-F1
#
_entry.id   AF-A0A1W1EAE6-F1
#
_cell.length_a   1.000
_cell.length_b   1.000
_cell.length_c   1.000
_cell.angle_alpha   90.00
_cell.angle_beta   90.00
_cell.angle_gamma   90.00
#
_symmetry.space_group_name_H-M   'P 1'
#
loop_
_entity.id
_entity.type
_entity.pdbx_description
1 polymer ?
#
loop_
_entity_poly.entity_id
_entity_poly.type
_entity_poly.pdbx_seq_one_letter_code
_entity_poly.pdbx_strand_id
1 'polypeptide(L)' 'MKIGKKLWLLIAIKLFVLLVVVKWLFFPDVLQTKFRTDVQRSNYILEQLTSPKE' A
#
# COMPACT_ATOMS: atom_id res chain seq x y z
N MET A 1 -11.64 -34.40 8.22
CA MET A 1 -11.63 -32.92 8.44
C MET A 1 -10.23 -32.30 8.32
N LYS A 2 -9.52 -32.46 7.19
CA LYS A 2 -8.17 -31.88 6.96
C LYS A 2 -8.05 -31.12 5.63
N ILE A 3 -8.96 -31.40 4.69
CA ILE A 3 -9.00 -30.79 3.35
C ILE A 3 -9.34 -29.28 3.43
N GLY A 4 -10.28 -28.87 4.28
CA GLY A 4 -10.73 -27.48 4.36
C GLY A 4 -9.65 -26.49 4.82
N LYS A 5 -8.84 -26.85 5.82
CA LYS A 5 -7.75 -25.98 6.31
C LYS A 5 -6.67 -25.76 5.26
N LYS A 6 -6.32 -26.79 4.50
CA LYS A 6 -5.32 -26.69 3.42
C LYS A 6 -5.82 -25.82 2.26
N LEU A 7 -7.10 -25.95 1.91
CA LEU A 7 -7.71 -25.11 0.88
C LEU A 7 -7.79 -23.64 1.31
N TRP A 8 -8.15 -23.38 2.56
CA TRP A 8 -8.21 -22.04 3.10
C TRP A 8 -6.84 -21.36 3.16
N LEU A 9 -5.79 -22.11 3.52
CA LEU A 9 -4.41 -21.62 3.45
C LEU A 9 -4.01 -21.23 2.02
N LEU A 10 -4.38 -22.04 1.02
CA LEU A 10 -4.11 -21.76 -0.38
C LEU A 10 -4.80 -20.47 -0.85
N ILE A 11 -6.06 -20.28 -0.43
CA ILE A 11 -6.86 -19.07 -0.73
C ILE A 11 -6.23 -17.84 -0.07
N ALA A 12 -5.82 -17.93 1.20
CA ALA A 12 -5.17 -16.85 1.93
C ALA A 12 -3.86 -16.41 1.27
N ILE A 13 -3.04 -17.38 0.84
CA ILE A 13 -1.80 -17.09 0.09
C ILE A 13 -2.13 -16.35 -1.21
N LYS A 14 -3.12 -16.81 -1.96
CA LYS A 14 -3.51 -16.20 -3.25
C LYS A 14 -4.04 -14.78 -3.06
N LEU A 15 -4.84 -14.55 -2.03
CA LEU A 15 -5.31 -13.23 -1.61
C LEU A 15 -4.15 -12.31 -1.21
N PHE A 16 -3.19 -12.81 -0.42
CA PHE A 16 -2.02 -12.05 -0.02
C PHE A 16 -1.17 -11.64 -1.23
N VAL A 17 -0.90 -12.57 -2.16
CA VAL A 17 -0.18 -12.28 -3.40
C VAL A 17 -0.90 -11.21 -4.22
N LEU A 18 -2.23 -11.30 -4.36
CA LEU A 18 -3.01 -10.30 -5.08
C LEU A 18 -2.92 -8.91 -4.42
N LEU A 19 -3.00 -8.84 -3.08
CA LEU A 19 -2.83 -7.59 -2.34
C LEU A 19 -1.43 -7.00 -2.49
N VAL A 20 -0.38 -7.83 -2.45
CA VAL A 20 1.01 -7.38 -2.62
C VAL A 20 1.23 -6.83 -4.03
N VAL A 21 0.74 -7.52 -5.06
CA VAL A 21 0.87 -7.06 -6.46
C VAL A 21 0.13 -5.74 -6.69
N VAL A 22 -1.12 -5.63 -6.21
CA VAL A 22 -1.88 -4.37 -6.29
C VAL A 22 -1.15 -3.25 -5.52
N LYS A 23 -0.65 -3.53 -4.32
CA LYS A 23 0.11 -2.54 -3.55
C LYS A 23 1.36 -2.10 -4.29
N TRP A 24 2.12 -3.02 -4.87
CA TRP A 24 3.34 -2.70 -5.61
C TRP A 24 3.05 -1.86 -6.86
N LEU A 25 1.98 -2.18 -7.59
CA LEU A 25 1.62 -1.50 -8.83
C LEU A 25 1.00 -0.11 -8.60
N PHE A 26 0.10 0.02 -7.63
CA PHE A 26 -0.66 1.25 -7.38
C PHE A 26 0.00 2.17 -6.36
N PHE A 27 0.90 1.65 -5.53
CA PHE A 27 1.64 2.40 -4.51
C PHE A 27 3.14 2.14 -4.65
N PRO A 28 3.78 2.55 -5.77
CA PRO A 28 5.22 2.69 -5.79
C PRO A 28 5.62 3.66 -4.66
N ASP A 29 6.87 3.58 -4.18
CA ASP A 29 7.35 4.33 -3.01
C ASP A 29 7.50 5.85 -3.29
N VAL A 30 6.38 6.49 -3.64
CA VAL A 30 6.24 7.90 -4.03
C VAL A 30 6.55 8.83 -2.86
N LEU A 31 6.39 8.33 -1.65
CA LEU A 31 6.58 9.07 -0.41
C LEU A 31 8.05 9.10 0.02
N GLN A 32 8.83 8.05 -0.24
CA GLN A 32 10.26 8.04 0.14
C GLN A 32 11.19 8.58 -0.95
N THR A 33 10.81 8.52 -2.22
CA THR A 33 11.72 8.85 -3.33
C THR A 33 12.01 10.34 -3.53
N LYS A 34 11.19 11.26 -2.99
CA LYS A 34 11.34 12.71 -3.23
C LYS A 34 11.67 13.56 -2.00
N PHE A 35 11.70 12.99 -0.79
CA PHE A 35 11.84 13.77 0.44
C PHE A 35 12.99 13.25 1.31
N ARG A 36 13.90 14.15 1.70
CA ARG A 36 15.07 13.84 2.54
C ARG A 36 14.74 13.70 4.03
N THR A 37 13.64 14.31 4.48
CA THR A 37 13.22 14.31 5.89
C THR A 37 11.73 14.03 6.01
N ASP A 38 11.33 13.29 7.04
CA ASP A 38 9.91 12.99 7.32
C ASP A 38 9.07 14.24 7.56
N VAL A 39 9.68 15.31 8.09
CA VAL A 39 9.01 16.61 8.31
C VAL A 39 8.62 17.25 6.97
N GLN A 40 9.50 17.26 5.97
CA GLN A 40 9.16 17.76 4.63
C GLN A 40 8.05 16.94 3.98
N ARG A 41 8.10 15.61 4.14
CA ARG A 41 7.09 14.71 3.62
C ARG A 41 5.71 15.00 4.23
N SER A 42 5.63 15.14 5.55
CA SER A 42 4.35 15.41 6.24
C SER A 42 3.75 16.74 5.82
N ASN A 43 4.56 17.80 5.71
CA ASN A 43 4.08 19.11 5.26
C ASN A 43 3.57 19.08 3.81
N TYR A 44 4.26 18.38 2.90
CA TYR A 44 3.82 18.23 1.51
C TYR A 44 2.47 17.49 1.40
N ILE A 45 2.27 16.43 2.19
CA ILE A 45 1.00 15.70 2.22
C ILE A 45 -0.13 16.58 2.79
N LEU A 46 0.14 17.30 3.88
CA LEU A 46 -0.82 18.21 4.49
C LEU A 46 -1.27 19.30 3.52
N GLU A 47 -0.33 19.86 2.76
CA GLU A 47 -0.65 20.84 1.71
C GLU A 47 -1.52 20.23 0.62
N GLN A 48 -1.19 19.03 0.11
CA GLN A 48 -2.00 18.34 -0.90
C GLN A 48 -3.42 17.95 -0.43
N LEU A 49 -3.61 17.66 0.87
CA LEU A 49 -4.91 17.31 1.45
C LEU A 49 -5.76 18.53 1.81
N THR A 50 -5.13 19.66 2.11
CA THR A 50 -5.82 20.87 2.59
C THR A 50 -6.00 21.91 1.48
N SER A 51 -5.21 21.86 0.41
CA SER A 51 -5.40 22.69 -0.76
C SER A 51 -6.63 22.23 -1.55
N PRO A 52 -7.65 23.08 -1.73
CA PRO A 52 -8.71 22.82 -2.69
C PRO A 52 -8.06 22.74 -4.07
N LYS A 53 -8.22 21.60 -4.73
CA LYS A 53 -7.85 21.48 -6.14
C LYS A 53 -8.94 22.24 -6.92
N GLU A 54 -8.63 23.46 -7.35
CA GLU A 54 -9.44 24.22 -8.32
C GLU A 54 -9.56 23.46 -9.64
#